data_AF-A0A2A5CNB8-F1
#
_entry.id   AF-A0A2A5CNB8-F1
#
_cell.length_a   1.000
_cell.length_b   1.000
_cell.length_c   1.000
_cell.angle_alpha   90.00
_cell.angle_beta   90.00
_cell.angle_gamma   90.00
#
_symmetry.space_group_name_H-M   'P 1'
#
loop_
_entity.id
_entity.type
_entity.pdbx_description
1 polymer ?
#
loop_
_entity_poly.entity_id
_entity_poly.type
_entity_poly.pdbx_seq_one_letter_code
_entity_poly.pdbx_strand_id
1 'polypeptide(L)' 'MIDLQKKDENKGTKMIANGHPYGDTGYVILEEGEINPETYAFIVHHYLVVYPDGTQESGTFTMDEAKGKIDQLMDKS' A
#
# COMPACT_ATOMS: atom_id res chain seq x y z
N MET A 1 19.44 1.23 29.97
CA MET A 1 19.30 1.53 28.53
C MET A 1 18.68 0.31 27.88
N ILE A 2 17.49 0.44 27.28
CA ILE A 2 16.83 -0.67 26.59
C ILE A 2 17.16 -0.48 25.12
N ASP A 3 17.86 -1.45 24.55
CA ASP A 3 18.10 -1.57 23.13
C ASP A 3 16.80 -2.07 22.47
N LEU A 4 16.02 -1.13 21.94
CA LEU A 4 14.78 -1.36 21.21
C LEU A 4 14.98 -0.89 19.78
N GLN A 5 15.63 -1.72 18.97
CA GLN A 5 15.30 -1.95 17.57
C GLN A 5 16.30 -2.98 17.01
N LYS A 6 15.94 -4.26 17.11
CA LYS A 6 16.43 -5.24 16.13
C LYS A 6 15.88 -4.78 14.78
N LYS A 7 16.69 -4.04 14.02
CA LYS A 7 16.44 -3.80 12.62
C LYS A 7 16.41 -5.18 11.98
N ASP A 8 15.25 -5.57 11.47
CA ASP A 8 15.07 -6.85 10.79
C ASP A 8 15.90 -6.76 9.50
N GLU A 9 17.16 -7.20 9.56
CA GLU A 9 18.15 -7.05 8.48
C GLU A 9 17.77 -7.82 7.20
N ASN A 10 16.64 -8.53 7.22
CA ASN A 10 16.13 -9.34 6.12
C ASN A 10 14.82 -8.82 5.51
N LYS A 11 14.33 -7.63 5.89
CA LYS A 11 13.25 -6.96 5.15
C LYS A 11 13.87 -6.14 4.02
N GLY A 12 13.68 -6.60 2.78
CA GLY A 12 13.96 -5.80 1.59
C GLY A 12 13.36 -4.39 1.73
N THR A 13 14.03 -3.39 1.15
CA THR A 13 13.53 -2.01 1.22
C THR A 13 12.19 -1.94 0.50
N LYS A 14 11.12 -1.75 1.26
CA LYS A 14 9.78 -1.55 0.72
C LYS A 14 9.67 -0.15 0.13
N MET A 15 9.15 -0.08 -1.09
CA MET A 15 8.97 1.16 -1.82
C MET A 15 7.51 1.29 -2.25
N ILE A 16 7.02 2.52 -2.23
CA ILE A 16 5.76 2.91 -2.86
C ILE A 16 6.08 3.38 -4.27
N ALA A 17 5.42 2.81 -5.27
CA ALA A 17 5.63 3.20 -6.68
C ALA A 17 4.51 4.14 -7.16
N ASN A 18 3.39 3.58 -7.62
CA ASN A 18 2.30 4.34 -8.20
C ASN A 18 1.11 4.47 -7.25
N GLY A 19 0.39 5.58 -7.40
CA GLY A 19 -0.91 5.78 -6.78
C GLY A 19 -2.00 5.85 -7.85
N HIS A 20 -3.10 5.13 -7.59
CA HIS A 20 -4.26 5.04 -8.46
C HIS A 20 -5.45 5.68 -7.75
N PRO A 21 -5.85 6.91 -8.11
CA PRO A 21 -7.09 7.50 -7.63
C PRO A 21 -8.26 6.58 -8.00
N TYR A 22 -9.21 6.39 -7.08
CA TYR A 22 -10.34 5.52 -7.30
C TYR A 22 -11.66 6.15 -6.81
N GLY A 23 -12.66 6.14 -7.68
CA GLY A 23 -13.92 6.87 -7.48
C GLY A 23 -13.74 8.40 -7.53
N ASP A 24 -14.76 9.12 -7.06
CA ASP A 24 -14.80 10.59 -7.03
C ASP A 24 -14.61 11.17 -5.62
N THR A 25 -14.21 10.34 -4.67
CA THR A 25 -14.20 10.65 -3.22
C THR A 25 -12.81 10.96 -2.67
N GLY A 26 -11.75 10.82 -3.49
CA GLY A 26 -10.37 11.14 -3.11
C GLY A 26 -9.59 9.98 -2.50
N TYR A 27 -10.11 8.75 -2.53
CA TYR A 27 -9.35 7.57 -2.15
C TYR A 27 -8.27 7.25 -3.19
N VAL A 28 -7.16 6.71 -2.71
CA VAL A 28 -6.02 6.30 -3.55
C VAL A 28 -5.61 4.88 -3.20
N ILE A 29 -5.38 4.06 -4.23
CA ILE A 29 -4.79 2.73 -4.10
C ILE A 29 -3.29 2.86 -4.41
N LEU A 30 -2.42 2.52 -3.46
CA LEU A 30 -0.96 2.59 -3.64
C LEU A 30 -0.38 1.22 -3.93
N GLU A 31 0.58 1.14 -4.85
CA GLU A 31 1.43 -0.03 -5.03
C GLU A 31 2.55 -0.06 -3.98
N GLU A 32 2.63 -1.12 -3.18
CA GLU A 32 3.78 -1.41 -2.33
C GLU A 32 4.54 -2.62 -2.86
N GLY A 33 5.85 -2.47 -3.00
CA GLY A 33 6.69 -3.46 -3.66
C GLY A 33 8.17 -3.28 -3.36
N GLU A 34 9.00 -3.95 -4.16
CA GLU A 34 10.46 -3.82 -4.10
C GLU A 34 11.06 -3.78 -5.52
N ILE A 35 12.29 -3.28 -5.64
CA ILE A 35 13.03 -3.33 -6.90
C ILE A 35 13.75 -4.67 -6.98
N ASN A 36 13.52 -5.41 -8.06
CA ASN A 36 14.34 -6.57 -8.40
C ASN A 36 15.74 -6.08 -8.79
N PRO A 37 16.82 -6.47 -8.08
CA PRO A 37 18.16 -5.94 -8.33
C PRO A 37 18.81 -6.44 -9.62
N GLU A 38 18.33 -7.55 -10.20
CA GLU A 38 18.86 -8.12 -11.44
C GLU A 38 18.25 -7.45 -12.68
N THR A 39 16.96 -7.13 -12.60
CA THR A 39 16.20 -6.59 -13.74
C THR A 39 15.90 -5.10 -13.61
N TYR A 40 16.11 -4.53 -12.41
CA TYR A 40 15.70 -3.18 -12.00
C TYR A 40 14.20 -2.91 -12.15
N ALA A 41 13.40 -3.94 -12.37
CA ALA A 41 11.95 -3.83 -12.43
C ALA A 41 11.36 -3.64 -11.03
N PHE A 42 10.33 -2.81 -10.91
CA PHE A 42 9.53 -2.75 -9.71
C PHE A 42 8.56 -3.93 -9.65
N ILE A 43 8.66 -4.73 -8.59
CA ILE A 43 7.81 -5.88 -8.33
C ILE A 43 6.78 -5.47 -7.28
N VAL A 44 5.53 -5.32 -7.71
CA VAL A 44 4.40 -5.05 -6.82
C VAL A 44 4.12 -6.32 -6.01
N HIS A 45 4.10 -6.19 -4.69
CA HIS A 45 3.75 -7.29 -3.78
C HIS A 45 2.27 -7.24 -3.40
N HIS A 46 1.77 -6.05 -3.11
CA HIS A 46 0.37 -5.82 -2.75
C HIS A 46 0.02 -4.33 -2.90
N TYR A 47 -1.23 -4.02 -2.62
CA TYR A 47 -1.78 -2.68 -2.67
C TYR A 47 -2.23 -2.23 -1.29
N LEU A 48 -2.17 -0.92 -1.07
CA LEU A 48 -2.64 -0.25 0.14
C LEU A 48 -3.80 0.65 -0.23
N VAL A 49 -4.78 0.79 0.67
CA VAL A 49 -5.88 1.75 0.51
C VAL A 49 -5.56 2.98 1.37
N VAL A 50 -5.62 4.15 0.76
CA VAL A 50 -5.40 5.44 1.42
C VAL A 50 -6.69 6.25 1.37
N TYR A 51 -7.09 6.74 2.54
CA TYR A 51 -8.24 7.61 2.75
C TYR A 51 -8.00 9.00 2.15
N PRO A 52 -9.07 9.78 1.89
CA PRO A 52 -8.94 11.15 1.38
C PRO A 52 -8.14 12.09 2.28
N ASP A 53 -8.05 11.79 3.58
CA ASP A 53 -7.24 12.54 4.55
C ASP A 53 -5.74 12.15 4.54
N GLY A 54 -5.36 11.20 3.69
CA GLY A 54 -3.99 10.70 3.57
C GLY A 54 -3.61 9.61 4.57
N THR A 55 -4.53 9.20 5.46
CA THR A 55 -4.30 8.06 6.34
C THR A 55 -4.47 6.74 5.59
N GLN A 56 -3.84 5.68 6.07
CA GLN A 56 -3.89 4.37 5.43
C GLN A 56 -4.92 3.47 6.13
N GLU A 57 -5.72 2.76 5.35
CA GLU A 57 -6.53 1.66 5.85
C GLU A 57 -5.65 0.47 6.25
N SER A 58 -6.07 -0.21 7.32
CA SER A 58 -5.33 -1.36 7.84
C SER A 58 -5.39 -2.54 6.87
N GLY A 59 -4.22 -3.13 6.61
CA GLY A 59 -4.09 -4.34 5.81
C GLY A 59 -3.41 -4.11 4.46
N THR A 60 -3.35 -5.19 3.71
CA THR A 60 -2.75 -5.27 2.37
C THR A 60 -3.72 -5.99 1.47
N PHE A 61 -3.85 -5.53 0.23
CA PHE A 61 -4.90 -5.96 -0.68
C PHE A 61 -4.33 -6.37 -2.03
N THR A 62 -5.05 -7.19 -2.78
CA THR A 62 -4.97 -7.17 -4.24
C THR A 62 -5.67 -5.91 -4.79
N MET A 63 -5.46 -5.59 -6.07
CA MET A 63 -6.12 -4.43 -6.69
C MET A 63 -7.65 -4.51 -6.60
N ASP A 64 -8.23 -5.68 -6.86
CA ASP A 64 -9.69 -5.85 -6.84
C ASP A 64 -10.24 -5.81 -5.40
N GLU A 65 -9.52 -6.36 -4.43
CA GLU A 65 -9.89 -6.24 -3.02
C GLU A 65 -9.80 -4.79 -2.52
N ALA A 66 -8.81 -4.03 -2.98
CA ALA A 66 -8.67 -2.61 -2.64
C ALA A 66 -9.86 -1.79 -3.17
N LYS A 67 -10.26 -2.00 -4.43
CA LYS A 67 -11.45 -1.37 -5.01
C LYS A 67 -12.72 -1.74 -4.24
N GLY A 68 -12.94 -3.04 -4.02
CA GLY A 68 -14.10 -3.52 -3.27
C GLY A 68 -14.12 -3.03 -1.81
N LYS A 69 -12.95 -2.83 -1.19
CA LYS A 69 -12.84 -2.20 0.12
C LYS A 69 -13.28 -0.74 0.08
N ILE A 70 -12.82 0.03 -0.90
CA ILE A 70 -13.22 1.44 -1.06
C ILE A 70 -14.72 1.55 -1.33
N ASP A 71 -15.28 0.71 -2.20
CA ASP A 71 -16.72 0.66 -2.46
C ASP A 71 -17.51 0.43 -1.16
N GLN A 72 -17.09 -0.52 -0.32
CA GLN A 72 -17.70 -0.76 1.00
C GLN A 72 -17.58 0.42 1.99
N LEU A 73 -16.50 1.20 1.90
CA LEU A 73 -16.28 2.37 2.76
C LEU A 73 -17.16 3.54 2.31
N MET A 74 -17.33 3.72 1.01
CA MET A 74 -18.20 4.75 0.43
C MET A 74 -19.68 4.46 0.72
N ASP A 75 -20.12 3.20 0.63
CA ASP A 75 -21.51 2.80 0.92
C ASP A 75 -21.93 3.02 2.38
N LYS A 76 -20.96 3.15 3.29
CA LYS A 76 -21.19 3.34 4.73
C LYS A 76 -21.15 4.80 5.17
N SER A 77 -20.85 5.72 4.26
CA SER A 77 -20.72 7.17 4.51
C SER A 77 -22.02 7.90 4.20
#